data_AF-A0A8D8URB8-F1
#
_entry.id   AF-A0A8D8URB8-F1
#
_cell.length_a   1.000
_cell.length_b   1.000
_cell.length_c   1.000
_cell.angle_alpha   90.00
_cell.angle_beta   90.00
_cell.angle_gamma   90.00
#
_symmetry.space_group_name_H-M   'P 1'
#
loop_
_entity.id
_entity.type
_entity.pdbx_description
1 polymer ?
#
loop_
_entity_poly.entity_id
_entity_poly.type
_entity_poly.pdbx_seq_one_letter_code
_entity_poly.pdbx_strand_id
1 'polypeptide(L)'
;MLKSVVRIFPQASCLLSRQQIIPARCPALLNLVKIQFNQYSSLEKPKRFYKKVGILQSNGDYEITLDHRKLKTPNGVLFKVSSEPLALAIAAEWDAQCDKIERSSMHLTGICNTVIDNPNRLTKFDLVQNIINFLETDTILYHTQIGHWGRVEWAHDLDQQELQARVAAAIFYVHVNSLNESNGIKKKASN
;
A
#
# COMPACT_ATOMS: atom_id res chain seq x y z
N MET A 1 23.46 14.97 55.03
CA MET A 1 23.69 14.45 53.67
C MET A 1 22.37 14.46 52.91
N LEU A 2 22.42 14.82 51.63
CA LEU A 2 21.37 15.47 50.86
C LEU A 2 20.18 14.58 50.46
N LYS A 3 19.02 15.27 50.38
CA LYS A 3 17.70 14.82 49.92
C LYS A 3 17.64 14.81 48.40
N SER A 4 16.97 13.83 47.79
CA SER A 4 16.60 13.90 46.36
C SER A 4 15.15 13.43 46.15
N VAL A 5 14.28 14.43 46.05
CA VAL A 5 12.90 14.37 45.54
C VAL A 5 12.99 14.36 44.01
N VAL A 6 12.29 13.45 43.34
CA VAL A 6 12.16 13.44 41.87
C VAL A 6 10.69 13.46 41.49
N ARG A 7 10.21 14.64 41.09
CA ARG A 7 9.13 14.90 40.11
C ARG A 7 9.35 16.36 39.61
N ILE A 8 9.13 16.82 38.39
CA ILE A 8 8.67 16.31 37.08
C ILE A 8 8.82 17.51 36.08
N PHE A 9 9.14 17.26 34.79
CA PHE A 9 8.98 18.08 33.55
C PHE A 9 9.79 19.40 33.34
N PRO A 10 9.93 19.98 32.11
CA PRO A 10 9.40 19.60 30.77
C PRO A 10 10.39 19.60 29.56
N GLN A 11 9.90 19.07 28.43
CA GLN A 11 10.17 19.35 27.00
C GLN A 11 11.44 20.11 26.55
N ALA A 12 12.20 19.53 25.60
CA ALA A 12 12.55 20.15 24.30
C ALA A 12 13.45 19.23 23.45
N SER A 13 12.93 18.84 22.28
CA SER A 13 13.56 18.83 20.95
C SER A 13 15.08 18.66 20.76
N CYS A 14 15.40 17.79 19.79
CA CYS A 14 16.43 17.96 18.77
C CYS A 14 17.91 17.80 19.20
N LEU A 15 18.54 16.69 18.82
CA LEU A 15 19.53 16.65 17.73
C LEU A 15 20.29 15.32 17.72
N LEU A 16 20.50 14.84 16.49
CA LEU A 16 21.39 13.73 16.15
C LEU A 16 22.79 13.93 16.75
N SER A 17 23.30 12.91 17.42
CA SER A 17 24.73 12.59 17.43
C SER A 17 24.93 11.19 18.02
N ARG A 18 24.56 10.16 17.25
CA ARG A 18 25.08 8.81 17.48
C ARG A 18 26.30 8.64 16.59
N GLN A 19 27.38 9.34 16.91
CA GLN A 19 28.69 9.03 16.34
C GLN A 19 29.13 7.68 16.88
N GLN A 20 28.87 6.65 16.07
CA GLN A 20 29.39 5.31 16.27
C GLN A 20 30.90 5.36 16.01
N ILE A 21 31.66 4.95 17.02
CA ILE A 21 33.12 4.83 16.98
C ILE A 21 33.48 3.80 15.90
N ILE A 22 34.00 4.25 14.76
CA ILE A 22 34.62 3.38 13.75
C ILE A 22 36.13 3.50 13.95
N PRO A 23 36.86 2.43 14.31
CA PRO A 23 38.31 2.51 14.42
C PRO A 23 38.91 2.78 13.03
N ALA A 24 39.58 3.93 12.91
CA ALA A 24 40.32 4.33 11.73
C ALA A 24 41.57 3.44 11.58
N ARG A 25 41.50 2.36 10.81
CA ARG A 25 42.73 1.61 10.47
C ARG A 25 42.82 0.94 9.10
N CYS A 26 41.92 1.21 8.15
CA CYS A 26 42.11 0.75 6.77
C CYS A 26 41.56 1.77 5.74
N PRO A 27 42.41 2.54 5.04
CA PRO A 27 41.96 3.45 3.98
C PRO A 27 41.33 2.71 2.78
N ALA A 28 41.69 1.44 2.53
CA ALA A 28 41.08 0.61 1.49
C ALA A 28 39.61 0.21 1.80
N LEU A 29 39.28 0.03 3.08
CA LEU A 29 37.93 -0.34 3.54
C LEU A 29 36.98 0.87 3.52
N LEU A 30 37.50 2.08 3.74
CA LEU A 30 36.73 3.31 3.60
C LEU A 30 36.29 3.55 2.15
N ASN A 31 37.11 3.16 1.16
CA ASN A 31 36.69 3.20 -0.24
C ASN A 31 35.67 2.11 -0.56
N LEU A 32 35.79 0.89 -0.03
CA LEU A 32 34.78 -0.16 -0.23
C LEU A 32 33.42 0.18 0.40
N VAL A 33 33.40 0.80 1.59
CA VAL A 33 32.15 1.27 2.22
C VAL A 33 31.56 2.47 1.46
N LYS A 34 32.39 3.39 0.94
CA LYS A 34 31.92 4.47 0.06
C LYS A 34 31.40 3.95 -1.28
N ILE A 35 32.02 2.91 -1.86
CA ILE A 35 31.57 2.26 -3.09
C ILE A 35 30.22 1.57 -2.86
N GLN A 36 29.99 0.94 -1.69
CA GLN A 36 28.69 0.34 -1.35
C GLN A 36 27.60 1.38 -1.10
N PHE A 37 27.88 2.49 -0.40
CA PHE A 37 26.88 3.54 -0.18
C PHE A 37 26.53 4.34 -1.45
N ASN A 38 27.48 4.51 -2.37
CA ASN A 38 27.25 5.24 -3.62
C ASN A 38 26.43 4.43 -4.65
N GLN A 39 26.14 3.15 -4.36
CA GLN A 39 25.27 2.33 -5.20
C GLN A 39 23.76 2.61 -4.94
N TYR A 40 23.43 3.21 -3.80
CA TYR A 40 22.05 3.53 -3.37
C TYR A 40 21.62 4.98 -3.65
N SER A 41 22.46 5.80 -4.28
CA SER A 41 22.12 7.18 -4.69
C SER A 41 21.24 7.25 -5.96
N SER A 42 20.82 6.10 -6.50
CA SER A 42 20.02 5.99 -7.73
C SER A 42 18.50 6.12 -7.54
N LEU A 43 18.00 6.30 -6.31
CA LEU A 43 16.55 6.38 -6.00
C LEU A 43 16.05 7.83 -5.90
N GLU A 44 16.47 8.72 -6.80
CA GLU A 44 15.78 9.99 -6.92
C GLU A 44 14.38 9.76 -7.50
N LYS A 45 13.36 10.07 -6.69
CA LYS A 45 11.96 9.92 -7.09
C LYS A 45 11.66 10.93 -8.20
N PRO A 46 10.95 10.52 -9.26
CA PRO A 46 10.71 11.39 -10.41
C PRO A 46 9.86 12.58 -9.98
N LYS A 47 10.18 13.76 -10.52
CA LYS A 47 9.38 14.97 -10.31
C LYS A 47 8.00 14.81 -10.95
N ARG A 48 6.98 15.42 -10.35
CA ARG A 48 5.63 15.48 -10.95
C ARG A 48 5.71 16.19 -12.30
N PHE A 49 5.27 15.51 -13.36
CA PHE A 49 5.36 16.00 -14.74
C PHE A 49 4.02 16.46 -15.32
N TYR A 50 2.94 16.39 -14.53
CA TYR A 50 1.57 16.70 -14.94
C TYR A 50 0.91 17.69 -13.97
N LYS A 51 -0.04 18.48 -14.46
CA LYS A 51 -0.80 19.48 -13.69
C LYS A 51 -2.21 19.00 -13.35
N LYS A 52 -2.95 18.49 -14.33
CA LYS A 52 -4.35 18.08 -14.20
C LYS A 52 -4.51 16.58 -14.44
N VAL A 53 -5.34 15.97 -13.59
CA VAL A 53 -5.79 14.58 -13.74
C VAL A 53 -7.27 14.60 -14.14
N GLY A 54 -7.65 13.75 -15.09
CA GLY A 54 -9.04 13.62 -15.53
C GLY A 54 -9.38 12.17 -15.87
N ILE A 55 -10.67 11.88 -15.98
CA ILE A 55 -11.19 10.55 -16.30
C ILE A 55 -11.98 10.66 -17.60
N LEU A 56 -11.76 9.72 -18.50
CA LEU A 56 -12.51 9.57 -19.74
C LEU A 56 -13.24 8.24 -19.73
N GLN A 57 -14.49 8.24 -20.14
CA GLN A 57 -15.25 7.02 -20.39
C GLN A 57 -15.12 6.64 -21.87
N SER A 58 -14.79 5.39 -22.17
CA SER A 58 -14.65 4.87 -23.53
C SER A 58 -15.20 3.44 -23.59
N ASN A 59 -16.26 3.24 -24.37
CA ASN A 59 -16.86 1.92 -24.64
C ASN A 59 -17.23 1.12 -23.36
N GLY A 60 -17.59 1.79 -22.28
CA GLY A 60 -17.93 1.16 -20.99
C GLY A 60 -16.75 0.99 -20.02
N ASP A 61 -15.53 1.23 -20.46
CA ASP A 61 -14.34 1.30 -19.59
C ASP A 61 -13.98 2.75 -19.27
N TYR A 62 -13.26 2.94 -18.18
CA TYR A 62 -12.72 4.21 -17.72
C TYR A 62 -11.21 4.26 -17.90
N GLU A 63 -10.73 5.37 -18.43
CA GLU A 63 -9.31 5.66 -18.67
C GLU A 63 -8.92 6.91 -17.90
N ILE A 64 -7.74 6.89 -17.27
CA ILE A 64 -7.18 8.07 -16.60
C ILE A 64 -6.33 8.87 -17.58
N THR A 65 -6.45 10.19 -17.52
CA THR A 65 -5.67 11.14 -18.32
C THR A 65 -4.87 12.09 -17.45
N LEU A 66 -3.62 12.33 -17.83
CA LEU A 66 -2.70 13.30 -17.22
C LEU A 66 -2.39 14.37 -18.27
N ASP A 67 -2.80 15.63 -18.04
CA ASP A 67 -2.60 16.74 -18.98
C ASP A 67 -2.90 16.38 -20.44
N HIS A 68 -4.04 15.72 -20.68
CA HIS A 68 -4.51 15.24 -22.00
C HIS A 68 -3.82 13.97 -22.55
N ARG A 69 -2.85 13.39 -21.83
CA ARG A 69 -2.24 12.10 -22.20
C ARG A 69 -2.90 10.95 -21.45
N LYS A 70 -3.24 9.88 -22.15
CA LYS A 70 -3.77 8.66 -21.52
C LYS A 70 -2.68 7.98 -20.70
N LEU A 71 -3.03 7.57 -19.48
CA LEU A 71 -2.13 6.82 -18.60
C LEU A 71 -1.82 5.45 -19.21
N LYS A 72 -0.57 5.03 -19.07
CA LYS A 72 -0.08 3.74 -19.54
C LYS A 72 0.56 2.95 -18.40
N THR A 73 0.47 1.64 -18.50
CA THR A 73 1.17 0.72 -17.61
C THR A 73 2.68 0.68 -17.91
N PRO A 74 3.51 0.14 -17.02
CA PRO A 74 4.94 -0.11 -17.30
C PRO A 74 5.21 -0.85 -18.62
N ASN A 75 4.35 -1.79 -19.03
CA ASN A 75 4.46 -2.47 -20.33
C ASN A 75 3.95 -1.64 -21.53
N GLY A 76 3.52 -0.40 -21.31
CA GLY A 76 3.05 0.51 -22.35
C GLY A 76 1.61 0.28 -22.82
N VAL A 77 0.88 -0.61 -22.15
CA VAL A 77 -0.54 -0.87 -22.40
C VAL A 77 -1.38 0.28 -21.84
N LEU A 78 -2.55 0.54 -22.45
CA LEU A 78 -3.47 1.56 -21.94
C LEU A 78 -4.05 1.12 -20.59
N PHE A 79 -4.01 2.04 -19.61
CA PHE A 79 -4.55 1.79 -18.28
C PHE A 79 -6.09 1.94 -18.33
N LYS A 80 -6.80 0.81 -18.30
CA LYS A 80 -8.26 0.72 -18.39
C LYS A 80 -8.86 0.05 -17.17
N VAL A 81 -9.98 0.57 -16.70
CA VAL A 81 -10.69 0.08 -15.52
C VAL A 81 -12.19 0.09 -15.79
N SER A 82 -12.90 -1.01 -15.51
CA SER A 82 -14.35 -1.10 -15.81
C SER A 82 -15.25 -0.45 -14.75
N SER A 83 -14.70 -0.09 -13.58
CA SER A 83 -15.42 0.52 -12.46
C SER A 83 -15.12 2.01 -12.33
N GLU A 84 -16.15 2.84 -12.34
CA GLU A 84 -16.07 4.29 -12.14
C GLU A 84 -15.46 4.71 -10.80
N PRO A 85 -15.91 4.19 -9.62
CA PRO A 85 -15.34 4.60 -8.34
C PRO A 85 -13.86 4.22 -8.22
N LEU A 86 -13.44 3.11 -8.84
CA LEU A 86 -12.04 2.73 -8.86
C LEU A 86 -11.22 3.70 -9.72
N ALA A 87 -11.73 4.12 -10.88
CA ALA A 87 -11.08 5.13 -11.71
C ALA A 87 -10.97 6.49 -10.98
N LEU A 88 -12.00 6.90 -10.23
CA LEU A 88 -11.98 8.09 -9.38
C LEU A 88 -10.94 8.01 -8.27
N ALA A 89 -10.86 6.88 -7.57
CA ALA A 89 -9.87 6.68 -6.51
C ALA A 89 -8.43 6.73 -7.06
N ILE A 90 -8.20 6.13 -8.23
CA ILE A 90 -6.90 6.19 -8.90
C ILE A 90 -6.59 7.62 -9.35
N ALA A 91 -7.54 8.33 -9.95
CA ALA A 91 -7.34 9.73 -10.31
C ALA A 91 -6.98 10.60 -9.10
N ALA A 92 -7.61 10.35 -7.94
CA ALA A 92 -7.28 11.00 -6.68
C ALA A 92 -5.87 10.65 -6.18
N GLU A 93 -5.41 9.39 -6.30
CA GLU A 93 -4.01 9.01 -5.97
C GLU A 93 -2.99 9.81 -6.79
N TRP A 94 -3.27 10.01 -8.09
CA TRP A 94 -2.42 10.81 -8.99
C TRP A 94 -2.49 12.29 -8.65
N ASP A 95 -3.65 12.84 -8.32
CA ASP A 95 -3.77 14.26 -8.00
C ASP A 95 -3.12 14.62 -6.65
N ALA A 96 -3.13 13.69 -5.69
CA ALA A 96 -2.52 13.82 -4.38
C ALA A 96 -0.98 13.90 -4.39
N GLN A 97 -0.31 13.59 -5.51
CA GLN A 97 1.16 13.67 -5.59
C GLN A 97 1.63 15.13 -5.57
N CYS A 98 2.62 15.47 -4.76
CA CYS A 98 3.13 16.85 -4.70
C CYS A 98 4.30 17.06 -5.68
N ASP A 99 5.49 17.43 -5.18
CA ASP A 99 6.64 17.77 -6.02
C ASP A 99 7.30 16.55 -6.69
N LYS A 100 7.26 15.40 -6.00
CA LYS A 100 7.82 14.13 -6.45
C LYS A 100 6.76 13.05 -6.39
N ILE A 101 6.80 12.13 -7.35
CA ILE A 101 5.87 11.01 -7.44
C ILE A 101 6.34 9.91 -6.48
N GLU A 102 5.55 9.69 -5.44
CA GLU A 102 5.77 8.71 -4.38
C GLU A 102 5.04 7.41 -4.73
N ARG A 103 5.72 6.49 -5.42
CA ARG A 103 5.13 5.20 -5.83
C ARG A 103 4.58 4.38 -4.65
N SER A 104 5.18 4.51 -3.47
CA SER A 104 4.74 3.88 -2.22
C SER A 104 3.38 4.38 -1.74
N SER A 105 2.93 5.55 -2.17
CA SER A 105 1.61 6.10 -1.83
C SER A 105 0.50 5.66 -2.80
N MET A 106 0.86 5.09 -3.95
CA MET A 106 -0.04 4.81 -5.08
C MET A 106 -0.37 3.32 -5.18
N HIS A 107 -0.98 2.77 -4.12
CA HIS A 107 -1.23 1.34 -4.00
C HIS A 107 -2.24 0.84 -5.03
N LEU A 108 -3.33 1.58 -5.27
CA LEU A 108 -4.35 1.18 -6.25
C LEU A 108 -3.76 1.17 -7.66
N THR A 109 -3.02 2.21 -8.02
CA THR A 109 -2.30 2.28 -9.29
C THR A 109 -1.32 1.11 -9.44
N GLY A 110 -0.57 0.77 -8.39
CA GLY A 110 0.35 -0.36 -8.37
C GLY A 110 -0.34 -1.70 -8.61
N ILE A 111 -1.42 -1.98 -7.88
CA ILE A 111 -2.21 -3.21 -8.02
C ILE A 111 -2.80 -3.32 -9.42
N CYS A 112 -3.41 -2.24 -9.94
CA CYS A 112 -3.98 -2.24 -11.29
C CYS A 112 -2.93 -2.47 -12.37
N ASN A 113 -1.74 -1.89 -12.24
CA ASN A 113 -0.64 -2.16 -13.15
C ASN A 113 -0.28 -3.65 -13.15
N THR A 114 -0.17 -4.29 -11.99
CA THR A 114 0.12 -5.73 -11.89
C THR A 114 -0.98 -6.59 -12.51
N VAL A 115 -2.25 -6.23 -12.31
CA VAL A 115 -3.39 -6.96 -12.89
C VAL A 115 -3.40 -6.87 -14.41
N ILE A 116 -3.13 -5.69 -14.97
CA ILE A 116 -3.14 -5.46 -16.42
C ILE A 116 -1.91 -6.09 -17.07
N ASP A 117 -0.72 -5.86 -16.51
CA ASP A 117 0.53 -6.30 -17.11
C ASP A 117 0.80 -7.80 -16.90
N ASN A 118 0.23 -8.40 -15.85
CA ASN A 118 0.37 -9.80 -15.46
C ASN A 118 1.79 -10.36 -15.76
N PRO A 119 2.84 -9.83 -15.10
CA PRO A 119 4.23 -10.15 -15.45
C PRO A 119 4.53 -11.66 -15.35
N ASN A 120 3.87 -12.36 -14.43
CA ASN A 120 4.01 -13.80 -14.22
C ASN A 120 3.10 -14.64 -15.13
N ARG A 121 2.27 -14.00 -15.96
CA ARG A 121 1.32 -14.64 -16.89
C ARG A 121 0.44 -15.70 -16.23
N LEU A 122 0.04 -15.47 -14.98
CA LEU A 122 -0.78 -16.40 -14.22
C LEU A 122 -2.21 -16.41 -14.75
N THR A 123 -2.81 -17.60 -14.80
CA THR A 123 -4.25 -17.71 -15.09
C THR A 123 -5.07 -17.35 -13.85
N LYS A 124 -6.36 -17.08 -14.03
CA LYS A 124 -7.28 -16.85 -12.91
C LYS A 124 -7.28 -18.04 -11.93
N PHE A 125 -7.17 -19.26 -12.47
CA PHE A 125 -7.14 -20.47 -11.65
C PHE A 125 -5.86 -20.54 -10.81
N ASP A 126 -4.70 -20.25 -11.40
CA ASP A 126 -3.42 -20.26 -10.67
C ASP A 126 -3.41 -19.23 -9.54
N LEU A 127 -3.98 -18.04 -9.79
CA LEU A 127 -4.12 -17.01 -8.75
C LEU A 127 -5.01 -17.49 -7.59
N VAL A 128 -6.14 -18.12 -7.91
CA VAL A 128 -7.04 -18.68 -6.89
C VAL A 128 -6.36 -19.79 -6.11
N GLN A 129 -5.64 -20.70 -6.79
CA GLN A 129 -4.89 -21.76 -6.11
C GLN A 129 -3.79 -21.19 -5.21
N ASN A 130 -3.06 -20.18 -5.66
CA ASN A 130 -2.08 -19.50 -4.82
C ASN A 130 -2.71 -18.92 -3.55
N ILE A 131 -3.88 -18.29 -3.67
CA ILE A 131 -4.62 -17.76 -2.52
C ILE A 131 -5.08 -18.90 -1.59
N ILE A 132 -5.59 -20.00 -2.14
CA ILE A 132 -6.03 -21.17 -1.35
C ILE A 132 -4.86 -21.79 -0.59
N ASN A 133 -3.68 -21.92 -1.22
CA ASN A 133 -2.49 -22.47 -0.57
C ASN A 133 -2.03 -21.63 0.63
N PHE A 134 -2.31 -20.32 0.63
CA PHE A 134 -2.05 -19.48 1.80
C PHE A 134 -2.96 -19.80 2.99
N LEU A 135 -4.17 -20.35 2.78
CA LEU A 135 -5.07 -20.71 3.88
C LEU A 135 -4.48 -21.81 4.78
N GLU A 136 -3.71 -22.73 4.23
CA GLU A 136 -3.06 -23.79 5.01
C GLU A 136 -1.97 -23.25 5.96
N THR A 137 -1.38 -22.10 5.62
CA THR A 137 -0.29 -21.46 6.37
C THR A 137 -0.68 -20.13 6.99
N ASP A 138 -1.99 -19.86 7.10
CA ASP A 138 -2.50 -18.61 7.64
C ASP A 138 -2.04 -18.44 9.09
N THR A 139 -1.36 -17.32 9.36
CA THR A 139 -0.84 -16.97 10.68
C THR A 139 -1.95 -16.76 11.70
N ILE A 140 -3.17 -16.39 11.27
CA ILE A 140 -4.34 -16.28 12.14
C ILE A 140 -4.74 -17.65 12.70
N LEU A 141 -4.54 -18.72 11.92
CA LEU A 141 -4.87 -20.09 12.31
C LEU A 141 -3.77 -20.74 13.18
N TYR A 142 -2.56 -20.18 13.18
CA TYR A 142 -1.48 -20.56 14.10
C TYR A 142 -1.57 -19.82 15.43
N HIS A 143 -2.51 -20.24 16.27
CA HIS A 143 -2.69 -19.81 17.67
C HIS A 143 -1.53 -20.21 18.62
N THR A 144 -0.42 -20.76 18.10
CA THR A 144 0.62 -21.39 18.91
C THR A 144 1.20 -20.46 19.99
N GLN A 145 1.25 -19.15 19.75
CA GLN A 145 1.67 -18.18 20.76
C GLN A 145 0.74 -18.12 21.98
N ILE A 146 -0.58 -18.05 21.76
CA ILE A 146 -1.55 -17.92 22.87
C ILE A 146 -1.65 -19.24 23.65
N GLY A 147 -1.50 -20.39 22.98
CA GLY A 147 -1.45 -21.69 23.64
C GLY A 147 -0.21 -21.91 24.51
N HIS A 148 0.94 -21.31 24.14
CA HIS A 148 2.21 -21.50 24.85
C HIS A 148 2.51 -20.40 25.90
N TRP A 149 2.09 -19.16 25.65
CA TRP A 149 2.40 -18.00 26.50
C TRP A 149 1.16 -17.34 27.13
N GLY A 150 -0.05 -17.83 26.83
CA GLY A 150 -1.30 -17.18 27.23
C GLY A 150 -1.62 -15.95 26.38
N ARG A 151 -2.82 -15.39 26.54
CA ARG A 151 -3.19 -14.12 25.88
C ARG A 151 -2.40 -12.99 26.53
N VAL A 152 -1.45 -12.41 25.79
CA VAL A 152 -0.78 -11.17 26.19
C VAL A 152 -1.62 -10.00 25.70
N GLU A 153 -2.24 -9.26 26.62
CA GLU A 153 -2.99 -8.05 26.27
C GLU A 153 -2.07 -7.00 25.62
N TRP A 154 -2.64 -6.18 24.73
CA TRP A 154 -2.04 -5.07 23.97
C TRP A 154 -1.37 -5.40 22.62
N ALA A 155 -0.67 -6.51 22.47
CA ALA A 155 -0.01 -6.83 21.19
C ALA A 155 -0.94 -7.60 20.23
N HIS A 156 -1.67 -8.60 20.74
CA HIS A 156 -2.52 -9.46 19.90
C HIS A 156 -3.92 -8.89 19.69
N ASP A 157 -4.41 -8.05 20.60
CA ASP A 157 -5.75 -7.48 20.49
C ASP A 157 -5.82 -6.38 19.42
N LEU A 158 -4.74 -5.63 19.20
CA LEU A 158 -4.68 -4.62 18.12
C LEU A 158 -4.67 -5.27 16.73
N ASP A 159 -3.81 -6.27 16.51
CA ASP A 159 -3.76 -7.01 15.25
C ASP A 159 -5.09 -7.74 14.99
N GLN A 160 -5.68 -8.34 16.04
CA GLN A 160 -6.98 -8.99 15.94
C GLN A 160 -8.11 -8.00 15.62
N GLN A 161 -8.12 -6.83 16.26
CA GLN A 161 -9.13 -5.80 16.01
C GLN A 161 -8.98 -5.14 14.64
N GLU A 162 -7.76 -4.88 14.19
CA GLU A 162 -7.50 -4.34 12.85
C GLU A 162 -7.95 -5.34 11.78
N LEU A 163 -7.61 -6.62 11.94
CA LEU A 163 -8.04 -7.65 11.01
C LEU A 163 -9.56 -7.84 11.02
N GLN A 164 -10.19 -7.85 12.20
CA GLN A 164 -11.63 -7.94 12.36
C GLN A 164 -12.34 -6.73 11.73
N ALA A 165 -11.79 -5.52 11.88
CA ALA A 165 -12.32 -4.31 11.26
C ALA A 165 -12.24 -4.38 9.73
N ARG A 166 -11.12 -4.85 9.17
CA ARG A 166 -10.93 -5.00 7.72
C ARG A 166 -11.87 -6.05 7.12
N VAL A 167 -12.01 -7.20 7.78
CA VAL A 167 -12.91 -8.27 7.35
C VAL A 167 -14.37 -7.83 7.46
N ALA A 168 -14.76 -7.18 8.56
CA ALA A 168 -16.12 -6.66 8.74
C ALA A 168 -16.46 -5.60 7.68
N ALA A 169 -15.52 -4.70 7.36
CA ALA A 169 -15.69 -3.70 6.30
C ALA A 169 -15.85 -4.35 4.92
N ALA A 170 -15.04 -5.37 4.61
CA ALA A 170 -15.15 -6.12 3.35
C ALA A 170 -16.50 -6.86 3.24
N ILE A 171 -16.93 -7.54 4.31
CA ILE A 171 -18.22 -8.22 4.36
C ILE A 171 -19.37 -7.21 4.20
N PHE A 172 -19.31 -6.08 4.90
CA PHE A 172 -20.29 -5.01 4.78
C PHE A 172 -20.36 -4.45 3.36
N TYR A 173 -19.22 -4.21 2.73
CA TYR A 173 -19.16 -3.77 1.33
C TYR A 173 -19.79 -4.77 0.37
N VAL A 174 -19.48 -6.07 0.50
CA VAL A 174 -20.07 -7.12 -0.34
C VAL A 174 -21.58 -7.21 -0.09
N HIS A 175 -22.01 -7.10 1.16
CA HIS A 175 -23.44 -7.12 1.52
C HIS A 175 -24.20 -5.92 0.93
N VAL A 176 -23.65 -4.71 1.05
CA VAL A 176 -24.26 -3.49 0.48
C VAL A 176 -24.32 -3.57 -1.05
N ASN A 177 -23.28 -4.05 -1.72
CA ASN A 177 -23.27 -4.16 -3.17
C ASN A 177 -24.22 -5.25 -3.69
N SER A 178 -24.31 -6.41 -3.03
CA SER A 178 -25.26 -7.47 -3.40
C SER A 178 -26.73 -7.05 -3.19
N LEU A 179 -27.01 -6.24 -2.16
CA LEU A 179 -28.33 -5.62 -1.99
C LEU A 179 -28.65 -4.60 -3.09
N ASN A 180 -27.65 -3.83 -3.53
CA ASN A 180 -27.84 -2.83 -4.60
C ASN A 180 -28.15 -3.50 -5.96
N GLU A 181 -27.51 -4.63 -6.25
CA GLU A 181 -27.85 -5.47 -7.41
C GLU A 181 -29.30 -5.98 -7.34
N SER A 182 -29.74 -6.47 -6.17
CA SER A 182 -31.12 -6.95 -5.98
C SER A 182 -32.18 -5.84 -6.14
N ASN A 183 -31.89 -4.62 -5.68
CA ASN A 183 -32.76 -3.47 -5.81
C ASN A 183 -32.80 -2.92 -7.25
N GLY A 184 -31.68 -3.02 -7.99
CA GLY A 184 -31.62 -2.70 -9.41
C GLY A 184 -32.46 -3.65 -10.28
N ILE A 185 -32.47 -4.95 -9.95
CA ILE A 185 -33.29 -5.95 -10.64
C ILE A 185 -34.79 -5.70 -10.40
N LYS A 186 -35.19 -5.39 -9.16
CA LYS A 186 -36.59 -5.09 -8.82
C LYS A 186 -37.11 -3.83 -9.52
N LYS A 187 -36.29 -2.78 -9.67
CA LYS A 187 -36.66 -1.55 -10.39
C LYS A 187 -36.80 -1.73 -11.90
N LYS A 188 -36.05 -2.67 -12.50
CA LYS A 188 -36.19 -3.02 -13.93
C LYS A 188 -37.42 -3.88 -14.22
N ALA A 189 -37.95 -4.60 -13.23
CA ALA A 189 -39.14 -5.45 -13.39
C ALA A 189 -40.46 -4.69 -13.12
N SER A 190 -40.41 -3.47 -12.59
CA SER A 190 -41.59 -2.63 -12.29
C SER A 190 -41.80 -1.46 -13.25
N ASN A 191 -41.03 -1.39 -14.33
CA ASN A 191 -41.18 -0.46 -15.46
C ASN A 191 -41.45 -1.28 -16.72
#